data_AF-A0A846WEW3-F1
#
_entry.id   AF-A0A846WEW3-F1
#
_cell.length_a   1.000
_cell.length_b   1.000
_cell.length_c   1.000
_cell.angle_alpha   90.00
_cell.angle_beta   90.00
_cell.angle_gamma   90.00
#
_symmetry.space_group_name_H-M   'P 1'
#
loop_
_entity.id
_entity.type
_entity.pdbx_description
1 polymer ?
#
loop_
_entity_poly.entity_id
_entity_poly.type
_entity_poly.pdbx_seq_one_letter_code
_entity_poly.pdbx_strand_id
1 'polypeptide(L)'
;MTRMIGYFREALVHPDDVLVVEHQLQRAASAVGAPLLQEEIKREPAPTRNPLWSLMETLDRRHDTMLVRTVTDLAARDRVDLRPLMGGPASYRVLWAAVEQLHSGEGGYIVVPSMTHFEGLVVSRPVLMRQIADLHPAVGILDASNADHLAVGANTVVIGEFQVPPVPLAEDIASTNARARIGRAGLADLAPAVDLLVRKLVGTVTEKDHFSGQGHLLTIRIHRDLAASTLVVTCLDTRDFAEVPPHRAVVEACAPGRIARTRWGTSGTATRCELLLPGAQQSEPLSATAR
;
A
#
# COMPACT_ATOMS: atom_id res chain seq x y z
N MET A 1 0.61 17.65 14.58
CA MET A 1 -0.35 16.53 14.83
C MET A 1 -0.60 15.87 13.49
N THR A 2 -0.50 14.55 13.38
CA THR A 2 -0.73 13.83 12.11
C THR A 2 -2.18 14.01 11.66
N ARG A 3 -2.38 14.64 10.50
CA ARG A 3 -3.72 14.85 9.93
C ARG A 3 -4.21 13.59 9.23
N MET A 4 -5.50 13.28 9.38
CA MET A 4 -6.15 12.15 8.71
C MET A 4 -7.29 12.66 7.84
N ILE A 5 -7.38 12.16 6.61
CA ILE A 5 -8.54 12.41 5.75
C ILE A 5 -9.09 11.07 5.28
N GLY A 6 -10.36 10.80 5.56
CA GLY A 6 -11.03 9.61 5.06
C GLY A 6 -11.39 9.81 3.60
N TYR A 7 -11.21 8.79 2.77
CA TYR A 7 -11.63 8.84 1.38
C TYR A 7 -12.28 7.52 0.97
N PHE A 8 -13.46 7.58 0.38
CA PHE A 8 -14.02 6.44 -0.34
C PHE A 8 -14.86 6.89 -1.53
N ARG A 9 -15.18 5.92 -2.39
CA ARG A 9 -15.99 6.09 -3.59
C ARG A 9 -17.35 5.50 -3.32
N GLU A 10 -18.40 6.30 -3.45
CA GLU A 10 -19.77 5.83 -3.18
C GLU A 10 -20.17 4.71 -4.14
N ALA A 11 -19.67 4.72 -5.38
CA ALA A 11 -19.95 3.67 -6.37
C ALA A 11 -19.47 2.26 -5.95
N LEU A 12 -18.58 2.15 -4.96
CA LEU A 12 -18.03 0.88 -4.48
C LEU A 12 -18.63 0.44 -3.14
N VAL A 13 -19.50 1.27 -2.55
CA VAL A 13 -20.07 1.03 -1.22
C VAL A 13 -21.58 0.86 -1.37
N HIS A 14 -22.14 -0.18 -0.78
CA HIS A 14 -23.59 -0.34 -0.76
C HIS A 14 -24.22 0.84 0.00
N PRO A 15 -25.36 1.43 -0.45
CA PRO A 15 -25.96 2.58 0.21
C PRO A 15 -26.23 2.38 1.71
N ASP A 16 -26.59 1.16 2.10
CA ASP A 16 -26.85 0.79 3.50
C ASP A 16 -25.57 0.62 4.34
N ASP A 17 -24.42 0.42 3.69
CA ASP A 17 -23.14 0.15 4.34
C ASP A 17 -22.28 1.41 4.51
N VAL A 18 -22.75 2.57 4.05
CA VAL A 18 -21.98 3.84 4.11
C VAL A 18 -21.52 4.15 5.53
N LEU A 19 -22.41 4.06 6.51
CA LEU A 19 -22.07 4.30 7.92
C LEU A 19 -21.09 3.27 8.47
N VAL A 20 -21.16 2.02 8.00
CA VAL A 20 -20.24 0.94 8.38
C VAL A 20 -18.84 1.26 7.89
N VAL A 21 -18.72 1.70 6.63
CA VAL A 21 -17.45 2.10 6.01
C VAL A 21 -16.86 3.32 6.73
N GLU A 22 -17.67 4.33 7.04
CA GLU A 22 -17.19 5.51 7.80
C GLU A 22 -16.65 5.12 9.17
N HIS A 23 -17.37 4.27 9.89
CA HIS A 23 -16.90 3.76 11.18
C HIS A 23 -15.60 2.95 11.02
N GLN A 24 -15.46 2.16 9.94
CA GLN A 24 -14.24 1.42 9.66
C GLN A 24 -13.04 2.35 9.44
N LEU A 25 -13.22 3.44 8.66
CA LEU A 25 -12.18 4.45 8.45
C LEU A 25 -11.76 5.11 9.78
N GLN A 26 -12.73 5.45 10.63
CA GLN A 26 -12.46 6.04 11.94
C GLN A 26 -11.73 5.09 12.89
N ARG A 27 -12.08 3.80 12.90
CA ARG A 27 -11.34 2.78 13.66
C ARG A 27 -9.90 2.67 13.18
N ALA A 28 -9.69 2.63 11.86
CA ALA A 28 -8.35 2.52 11.29
C ALA A 28 -7.48 3.75 11.62
N ALA A 29 -8.03 4.96 11.52
CA ALA A 29 -7.34 6.18 11.91
C ALA A 29 -6.97 6.18 13.41
N SER A 30 -7.93 5.80 14.26
CA SER A 30 -7.74 5.73 15.72
C SER A 30 -6.69 4.70 16.13
N ALA A 31 -6.62 3.55 15.44
CA ALA A 31 -5.60 2.53 15.66
C ALA A 31 -4.18 3.06 15.39
N VAL A 32 -4.06 4.05 14.49
CA VAL A 32 -2.82 4.74 14.13
C VAL A 32 -2.65 6.03 14.94
N GLY A 33 -3.39 6.21 16.05
CA GLY A 33 -3.14 7.28 17.02
C GLY A 33 -3.60 8.69 16.59
N ALA A 34 -4.41 8.80 15.53
CA ALA A 34 -5.00 10.08 15.12
C ALA A 34 -6.52 9.93 14.89
N PRO A 35 -7.37 10.71 15.58
CA PRO A 35 -8.81 10.66 15.34
C PRO A 35 -9.13 11.20 13.95
N LEU A 36 -10.06 10.55 13.26
CA LEU A 36 -10.63 11.02 12.00
C LEU A 36 -12.03 11.57 12.28
N LEU A 37 -12.23 12.87 12.09
CA LEU A 37 -13.53 13.50 12.29
C LEU A 37 -14.44 13.20 11.08
N GLN A 38 -15.76 13.18 11.30
CA GLN A 38 -16.72 12.87 10.24
C GLN A 38 -16.65 13.87 9.07
N GLU A 39 -16.37 15.15 9.36
CA GLU A 39 -16.17 16.21 8.36
C GLU A 39 -14.89 16.07 7.51
N GLU A 40 -13.94 15.25 7.99
CA GLU A 40 -12.71 14.90 7.29
C GLU A 40 -12.90 13.65 6.41
N ILE A 41 -14.08 13.04 6.40
CA ILE A 41 -14.41 11.95 5.47
C ILE A 41 -14.91 12.57 4.16
N LYS A 42 -14.15 12.34 3.09
CA LYS A 42 -14.44 12.81 1.74
C LYS A 42 -15.00 11.66 0.91
N ARG A 43 -16.12 11.93 0.25
CA ARG A 43 -16.84 10.95 -0.57
C ARG A 43 -16.72 11.37 -2.03
N GLU A 44 -16.12 10.53 -2.87
CA GLU A 44 -16.19 10.73 -4.32
C GLU A 44 -17.55 10.20 -4.80
N PRO A 45 -18.38 11.07 -5.39
CA PRO A 45 -19.71 10.69 -5.82
C PRO A 45 -19.63 9.61 -6.90
N ALA A 46 -20.62 8.73 -6.92
CA ALA A 46 -20.74 7.80 -8.03
C ALA A 46 -20.84 8.59 -9.35
N PRO A 47 -20.14 8.15 -10.42
CA PRO A 47 -20.35 8.78 -11.71
C PRO A 47 -21.84 8.73 -12.05
N THR A 48 -22.37 9.86 -12.54
CA THR A 48 -23.75 9.93 -13.00
C THR A 48 -23.89 8.93 -14.15
N ARG A 49 -24.49 7.76 -13.88
CA ARG A 49 -24.76 6.77 -14.93
C ARG A 49 -25.64 7.44 -15.97
N ASN A 50 -25.38 7.16 -17.24
CA ASN A 50 -26.29 7.61 -18.28
C ASN A 50 -27.66 6.95 -18.02
N PRO A 51 -28.74 7.73 -17.86
CA PRO A 51 -30.05 7.19 -17.52
C PRO A 51 -30.56 6.19 -18.58
N LEU A 52 -30.13 6.32 -19.84
CA LEU A 52 -30.47 5.37 -20.90
C LEU A 52 -29.77 4.02 -20.69
N TRP A 53 -28.50 4.03 -20.27
CA TRP A 53 -27.77 2.80 -19.96
C TRP A 53 -28.40 2.08 -18.76
N SER A 54 -28.75 2.83 -17.70
CA SER A 54 -29.46 2.27 -16.54
C SER A 54 -30.85 1.74 -16.89
N LEU A 55 -31.56 2.37 -17.83
CA LEU A 55 -32.84 1.88 -18.35
C LEU A 55 -32.63 0.55 -19.10
N MET A 56 -31.61 0.44 -19.95
CA MET A 56 -31.28 -0.79 -20.66
C MET A 56 -30.94 -1.94 -19.71
N GLU A 57 -30.10 -1.69 -18.68
CA GLU A 57 -29.80 -2.70 -17.64
C GLU A 57 -31.05 -3.14 -16.87
N THR A 58 -32.02 -2.25 -16.71
CA THR A 58 -33.29 -2.54 -16.03
C THR A 58 -34.23 -3.35 -16.94
N LEU A 59 -34.27 -3.04 -18.24
CA LEU A 59 -35.02 -3.81 -19.23
C LEU A 59 -34.46 -5.22 -19.39
N ASP A 60 -33.13 -5.37 -19.47
CA ASP A 60 -32.45 -6.68 -19.49
C ASP A 60 -32.86 -7.52 -18.28
N ARG A 61 -32.76 -6.97 -17.06
CA ARG A 61 -33.11 -7.71 -15.84
C ARG A 61 -34.60 -8.05 -15.74
N ARG A 62 -35.49 -7.14 -16.15
CA ARG A 62 -36.94 -7.31 -15.95
C ARG A 62 -37.58 -8.21 -17.00
N HIS A 63 -37.02 -8.24 -18.21
CA HIS A 63 -37.59 -8.95 -19.34
C HIS A 63 -36.69 -10.08 -19.85
N ASP A 64 -35.62 -10.40 -19.12
CA ASP A 64 -34.60 -11.40 -19.50
C ASP A 64 -34.09 -11.17 -20.94
N THR A 65 -33.88 -9.90 -21.29
CA THR A 65 -33.38 -9.52 -22.61
C THR A 65 -31.85 -9.51 -22.63
N MET A 66 -31.26 -9.45 -23.84
CA MET A 66 -29.81 -9.38 -24.04
C MET A 66 -29.37 -8.04 -24.65
N LEU A 67 -30.09 -6.95 -24.39
CA LEU A 67 -29.82 -5.62 -24.94
C LEU A 67 -28.44 -5.11 -24.54
N VAL A 68 -28.05 -5.24 -23.26
CA VAL A 68 -26.72 -4.79 -22.79
C VAL A 68 -25.62 -5.57 -23.52
N ARG A 69 -25.77 -6.89 -23.63
CA ARG A 69 -24.81 -7.73 -24.36
C ARG A 69 -24.74 -7.36 -25.84
N THR A 70 -25.90 -7.24 -26.50
CA THR A 70 -25.99 -6.92 -27.93
C THR A 70 -25.37 -5.56 -28.25
N VAL A 71 -25.64 -4.54 -27.42
CA VAL A 71 -25.06 -3.21 -27.59
C VAL A 71 -23.55 -3.22 -27.31
N THR A 72 -23.09 -4.01 -26.33
CA THR A 72 -21.66 -4.18 -26.05
C THR A 72 -20.92 -4.87 -27.20
N ASP A 73 -21.52 -5.92 -27.77
CA ASP A 73 -20.97 -6.64 -28.92
C ASP A 73 -20.91 -5.77 -30.18
N LEU A 74 -21.95 -4.98 -30.45
CA LEU A 74 -21.98 -4.01 -31.55
C LEU A 74 -20.92 -2.92 -31.37
N ALA A 75 -20.83 -2.34 -30.17
CA ALA A 75 -19.83 -1.31 -29.90
C ALA A 75 -18.39 -1.84 -30.00
N ALA A 76 -18.15 -3.09 -29.59
CA ALA A 76 -16.85 -3.74 -29.75
C ALA A 76 -16.49 -3.93 -31.25
N ARG A 77 -17.46 -4.33 -32.07
CA ARG A 77 -17.28 -4.47 -33.54
C ARG A 77 -16.99 -3.12 -34.20
N ASP A 78 -17.71 -2.09 -33.80
CA ASP A 78 -17.62 -0.76 -34.40
C ASP A 78 -16.55 0.13 -33.74
N ARG A 79 -15.80 -0.42 -32.76
CA ARG A 79 -14.78 0.28 -31.96
C ARG A 79 -15.32 1.54 -31.27
N VAL A 80 -16.59 1.51 -30.87
CA VAL A 80 -17.23 2.58 -30.11
C VAL A 80 -16.94 2.37 -28.63
N ASP A 81 -16.43 3.42 -27.98
CA ASP A 81 -16.18 3.39 -26.54
C ASP A 81 -17.49 3.61 -25.76
N LEU A 82 -18.00 2.54 -25.13
CA LEU A 82 -19.20 2.61 -24.28
C LEU A 82 -18.91 3.15 -22.88
N ARG A 83 -17.65 3.31 -22.47
CA ARG A 83 -17.30 3.76 -21.12
C ARG A 83 -18.04 5.04 -20.73
N PRO A 84 -18.17 6.09 -21.58
CA PRO A 84 -18.92 7.30 -21.24
C PRO A 84 -20.41 7.06 -20.94
N LEU A 85 -21.03 6.05 -21.57
CA LEU A 85 -22.43 5.67 -21.33
C LEU A 85 -22.58 4.87 -20.04
N MET A 86 -21.57 4.08 -19.70
CA MET A 86 -21.51 3.27 -18.47
C MET A 86 -21.11 4.10 -17.22
N GLY A 87 -20.97 5.42 -17.35
CA GLY A 87 -20.58 6.33 -16.26
C GLY A 87 -19.13 6.85 -16.35
N GLY A 88 -18.37 6.45 -17.35
CA GLY A 88 -16.98 6.88 -17.55
C GLY A 88 -16.03 6.41 -16.43
N PRO A 89 -14.72 6.67 -16.56
CA PRO A 89 -13.81 6.55 -15.44
C PRO A 89 -14.24 7.52 -14.33
N ALA A 90 -14.20 7.06 -13.08
CA ALA A 90 -14.58 7.90 -11.96
C ALA A 90 -13.62 9.09 -11.82
N SER A 91 -14.17 10.25 -11.51
CA SER A 91 -13.38 11.43 -11.10
C SER A 91 -12.48 11.06 -9.91
N TYR A 92 -11.37 11.77 -9.81
CA TYR A 92 -10.48 11.72 -8.64
C TYR A 92 -10.32 13.11 -8.01
N ARG A 93 -11.22 14.05 -8.32
CA ARG A 93 -11.13 15.45 -7.86
C ARG A 93 -11.23 15.56 -6.36
N VAL A 94 -12.12 14.78 -5.72
CA VAL A 94 -12.28 14.80 -4.26
C VAL A 94 -11.04 14.19 -3.62
N LEU A 95 -10.52 13.11 -4.19
CA LEU A 95 -9.25 12.52 -3.76
C LEU A 95 -8.09 13.52 -3.86
N TRP A 96 -7.96 14.20 -5.00
CA TRP A 96 -6.86 15.12 -5.23
C TRP A 96 -6.94 16.35 -4.34
N ALA A 97 -8.15 16.88 -4.09
CA ALA A 97 -8.36 17.95 -3.12
C ALA A 97 -7.95 17.51 -1.69
N ALA A 98 -8.22 16.26 -1.30
CA ALA A 98 -7.73 15.70 -0.04
C ALA A 98 -6.20 15.62 0.00
N VAL A 99 -5.57 15.19 -1.08
CA VAL A 99 -4.10 15.17 -1.22
C VAL A 99 -3.51 16.59 -1.08
N GLU A 100 -4.08 17.57 -1.78
CA GLU A 100 -3.63 18.98 -1.72
C GLU A 100 -3.84 19.58 -0.32
N GLN A 101 -4.92 19.23 0.36
CA GLN A 101 -5.21 19.64 1.74
C GLN A 101 -4.19 19.09 2.74
N LEU A 102 -3.66 17.88 2.51
CA LEU A 102 -2.57 17.32 3.31
C LEU A 102 -1.23 17.95 2.93
N HIS A 103 -0.97 18.16 1.64
CA HIS A 103 0.27 18.72 1.13
C HIS A 103 0.49 20.18 1.54
N SER A 104 -0.57 21.00 1.58
CA SER A 104 -0.52 22.38 2.05
C SER A 104 -0.34 22.51 3.57
N GLY A 105 -0.47 21.42 4.32
CA GLY A 105 -0.19 21.33 5.75
C GLY A 105 1.20 20.76 6.05
N GLU A 106 1.32 20.10 7.20
CA GLU A 106 2.53 19.36 7.62
C GLU A 106 2.55 17.92 7.06
N GLY A 107 1.64 17.58 6.14
CA GLY A 107 1.35 16.22 5.70
C GLY A 107 0.27 15.51 6.52
N GLY A 108 0.12 14.21 6.30
CA GLY A 108 -0.85 13.32 6.93
C GLY A 108 -1.12 12.05 6.11
N TYR A 109 -2.23 11.38 6.39
CA TYR A 109 -2.62 10.17 5.68
C TYR A 109 -4.02 10.27 5.10
N ILE A 110 -4.18 9.64 3.94
CA ILE A 110 -5.48 9.34 3.35
C ILE A 110 -5.87 7.94 3.80
N VAL A 111 -6.96 7.83 4.55
CA VAL A 111 -7.50 6.55 5.00
C VAL A 111 -8.55 6.09 4.00
N VAL A 112 -8.36 4.91 3.42
CA VAL A 112 -9.28 4.32 2.43
C VAL A 112 -9.79 2.96 2.90
N PRO A 113 -11.01 2.54 2.51
CA PRO A 113 -11.54 1.25 2.93
C PRO A 113 -10.74 0.09 2.36
N SER A 114 -10.28 0.23 1.11
CA SER A 114 -9.36 -0.69 0.44
C SER A 114 -8.67 -0.03 -0.75
N MET A 115 -7.56 -0.61 -1.23
CA MET A 115 -6.86 -0.11 -2.43
C MET A 115 -7.70 -0.16 -3.71
N THR A 116 -8.79 -0.92 -3.75
CA THR A 116 -9.72 -0.95 -4.90
C THR A 116 -10.38 0.40 -5.16
N HIS A 117 -10.43 1.29 -4.15
CA HIS A 117 -10.92 2.66 -4.31
C HIS A 117 -10.08 3.53 -5.24
N PHE A 118 -8.86 3.11 -5.59
CA PHE A 118 -8.02 3.78 -6.59
C PHE A 118 -8.11 3.18 -7.99
N GLU A 119 -8.93 2.15 -8.19
CA GLU A 119 -9.06 1.45 -9.47
C GLU A 119 -10.21 2.04 -10.31
N GLY A 120 -10.04 2.11 -11.64
CA GLY A 120 -11.06 2.67 -12.53
C GLY A 120 -11.26 4.19 -12.40
N LEU A 121 -10.32 4.90 -11.78
CA LEU A 121 -10.23 6.36 -11.83
C LEU A 121 -9.76 6.82 -13.22
N VAL A 122 -9.97 8.11 -13.55
CA VAL A 122 -9.45 8.73 -14.80
C VAL A 122 -7.94 8.57 -14.92
N VAL A 123 -7.23 8.58 -13.79
CA VAL A 123 -5.80 8.34 -13.69
C VAL A 123 -5.56 6.93 -13.17
N SER A 124 -4.64 6.20 -13.78
CA SER A 124 -4.32 4.84 -13.33
C SER A 124 -3.71 4.86 -11.93
N ARG A 125 -4.00 3.82 -11.12
CA ARG A 125 -3.47 3.67 -9.76
C ARG A 125 -1.94 3.90 -9.70
N PRO A 126 -1.09 3.32 -10.58
CA PRO A 126 0.36 3.55 -10.52
C PRO A 126 0.77 5.01 -10.75
N VAL A 127 0.06 5.73 -11.63
CA VAL A 127 0.33 7.15 -11.91
C VAL A 127 -0.09 8.00 -10.73
N LEU A 128 -1.29 7.75 -10.16
CA LEU A 128 -1.78 8.44 -8.98
C LEU A 128 -0.85 8.23 -7.77
N MET A 129 -0.44 6.98 -7.50
CA MET A 129 0.49 6.69 -6.40
C MET A 129 1.84 7.36 -6.60
N ARG A 130 2.33 7.44 -7.84
CA ARG A 130 3.55 8.19 -8.17
C ARG A 130 3.38 9.68 -7.91
N GLN A 131 2.26 10.26 -8.34
CA GLN A 131 1.95 11.68 -8.10
C GLN A 131 1.88 11.99 -6.60
N ILE A 132 1.23 11.14 -5.81
CA ILE A 132 1.19 11.29 -4.34
C ILE A 132 2.59 11.16 -3.74
N ALA A 133 3.40 10.21 -4.20
CA ALA A 133 4.77 10.03 -3.71
C ALA A 133 5.72 11.18 -4.10
N ASP A 134 5.47 11.84 -5.23
CA ASP A 134 6.25 13.00 -5.69
C ASP A 134 5.95 14.27 -4.86
N LEU A 135 4.85 14.30 -4.10
CA LEU A 135 4.54 15.37 -3.15
C LEU A 135 5.38 15.21 -1.87
N HIS A 136 6.58 15.80 -1.89
CA HIS A 136 7.43 15.94 -0.71
C HIS A 136 6.95 17.11 0.17
N PRO A 137 6.86 16.97 1.52
CA PRO A 137 6.79 15.73 2.30
C PRO A 137 5.35 15.36 2.74
N ALA A 138 5.17 14.06 2.98
CA ALA A 138 4.25 13.48 3.97
C ALA A 138 2.77 13.24 3.62
N VAL A 139 2.39 12.85 2.39
CA VAL A 139 1.04 12.24 2.16
C VAL A 139 1.15 10.72 2.08
N GLY A 140 0.68 10.02 3.12
CA GLY A 140 0.60 8.56 3.16
C GLY A 140 -0.80 8.02 2.81
N ILE A 141 -0.91 6.71 2.58
CA ILE A 141 -2.18 6.02 2.35
C ILE A 141 -2.32 4.90 3.38
N LEU A 142 -3.47 4.85 4.04
CA LEU A 142 -3.83 3.86 5.04
C LEU A 142 -4.99 2.99 4.53
N ASP A 143 -4.77 1.69 4.40
CA ASP A 143 -5.79 0.72 3.99
C ASP A 143 -6.51 0.14 5.21
N ALA A 144 -7.80 0.45 5.36
CA ALA A 144 -8.63 0.01 6.49
C ALA A 144 -9.15 -1.44 6.37
N SER A 145 -9.03 -2.09 5.21
CA SER A 145 -9.37 -3.51 5.02
C SER A 145 -8.30 -4.44 5.57
N ASN A 146 -7.08 -3.94 5.71
CA ASN A 146 -5.95 -4.71 6.20
C ASN A 146 -5.47 -4.10 7.52
N ALA A 147 -6.22 -4.36 8.58
CA ALA A 147 -5.92 -3.82 9.91
C ALA A 147 -4.53 -4.24 10.44
N ASP A 148 -3.98 -5.34 9.93
CA ASP A 148 -2.61 -5.79 10.26
C ASP A 148 -1.52 -4.98 9.52
N HIS A 149 -1.87 -4.23 8.47
CA HIS A 149 -1.03 -3.12 7.97
C HIS A 149 -1.04 -1.90 8.90
N LEU A 150 -1.94 -1.84 9.88
CA LEU A 150 -2.05 -0.76 10.88
C LEU A 150 -1.18 -0.99 12.13
N ALA A 151 -0.50 -2.14 12.25
CA ALA A 151 0.44 -2.42 13.34
C ALA A 151 1.83 -1.77 13.14
N VAL A 152 1.87 -0.59 12.52
CA VAL A 152 3.04 0.29 12.55
C VAL A 152 2.48 1.69 12.84
N GLY A 153 2.64 2.13 14.10
CA GLY A 153 1.90 3.26 14.67
C GLY A 153 2.05 4.59 13.93
N ALA A 154 1.31 5.60 14.42
CA ALA A 154 1.13 7.02 14.03
C ALA A 154 2.25 7.80 13.31
N ASN A 155 3.43 7.21 13.28
CA ASN A 155 4.70 7.79 12.97
C ASN A 155 5.38 7.07 11.80
N THR A 156 4.68 6.33 10.93
CA THR A 156 5.37 5.51 9.91
C THR A 156 5.14 5.92 8.46
N VAL A 157 6.20 6.41 7.80
CA VAL A 157 6.16 6.90 6.41
C VAL A 157 6.64 5.82 5.45
N VAL A 158 5.77 5.34 4.56
CA VAL A 158 6.16 4.38 3.51
C VAL A 158 7.03 5.08 2.47
N ILE A 159 8.25 4.59 2.28
CA ILE A 159 9.22 5.09 1.30
C ILE A 159 9.05 4.41 -0.06
N GLY A 160 8.67 3.13 -0.04
CA GLY A 160 8.36 2.42 -1.26
C GLY A 160 7.97 0.98 -1.04
N GLU A 161 7.22 0.45 -1.99
CA GLU A 161 6.86 -0.95 -2.07
C GLU A 161 7.05 -1.42 -3.51
N PHE A 162 7.64 -2.59 -3.69
CA PHE A 162 7.84 -3.18 -5.00
C PHE A 162 7.90 -4.71 -4.91
N GLN A 163 7.53 -5.34 -6.02
CA GLN A 163 7.52 -6.79 -6.15
C GLN A 163 8.74 -7.24 -6.96
N VAL A 164 9.33 -8.36 -6.56
CA VAL A 164 10.53 -8.94 -7.15
C VAL A 164 10.24 -10.40 -7.50
N PRO A 165 10.29 -10.79 -8.78
CA PRO A 165 10.20 -12.18 -9.16
C PRO A 165 11.50 -12.92 -8.81
N PRO A 166 11.45 -14.22 -8.49
CA PRO A 166 12.60 -15.05 -8.11
C PRO A 166 13.42 -15.47 -9.33
N VAL A 167 13.95 -14.48 -10.06
CA VAL A 167 14.86 -14.68 -11.19
C VAL A 167 16.31 -14.59 -10.73
N PRO A 168 17.30 -15.09 -11.50
CA PRO A 168 18.72 -14.97 -11.14
C PRO A 168 19.19 -13.52 -10.87
N LEU A 169 18.50 -12.52 -11.42
CA LEU A 169 18.77 -11.09 -11.23
C LEU A 169 17.90 -10.44 -10.12
N ALA A 170 17.16 -11.23 -9.33
CA ALA A 170 16.22 -10.70 -8.33
C ALA A 170 16.92 -9.78 -7.33
N GLU A 171 18.12 -10.15 -6.87
CA GLU A 171 18.91 -9.33 -5.94
C GLU A 171 19.25 -7.96 -6.53
N ASP A 172 19.67 -7.91 -7.80
CA ASP A 172 20.02 -6.67 -8.47
C ASP A 172 18.81 -5.80 -8.78
N ILE A 173 17.68 -6.41 -9.15
CA ILE A 173 16.40 -5.73 -9.34
C ILE A 173 15.94 -5.11 -8.02
N ALA A 174 15.98 -5.89 -6.93
CA ALA A 174 15.56 -5.44 -5.61
C ALA A 174 16.47 -4.33 -5.07
N SER A 175 17.78 -4.52 -5.17
CA SER A 175 18.83 -3.54 -4.88
C SER A 175 18.60 -2.21 -5.59
N THR A 176 18.40 -2.26 -6.91
CA THR A 176 18.23 -1.06 -7.74
C THR A 176 16.94 -0.31 -7.37
N ASN A 177 15.84 -1.04 -7.17
CA ASN A 177 14.59 -0.44 -6.73
C ASN A 177 14.70 0.17 -5.33
N ALA A 178 15.31 -0.52 -4.37
CA ALA A 178 15.50 -0.02 -3.03
C ALA A 178 16.33 1.27 -3.01
N ARG A 179 17.48 1.28 -3.70
CA ARG A 179 18.33 2.49 -3.83
C ARG A 179 17.58 3.66 -4.45
N ALA A 180 16.81 3.42 -5.52
CA ALA A 180 16.02 4.46 -6.16
C ALA A 180 14.96 5.06 -5.21
N ARG A 181 14.29 4.23 -4.39
CA ARG A 181 13.28 4.70 -3.41
C ARG A 181 13.91 5.46 -2.26
N ILE A 182 14.98 4.92 -1.69
CA ILE A 182 15.75 5.55 -0.60
C ILE A 182 16.34 6.89 -1.02
N GLY A 183 16.93 6.96 -2.23
CA GLY A 183 17.47 8.19 -2.78
C GLY A 183 16.40 9.27 -2.96
N ARG A 184 15.22 8.91 -3.49
CA ARG A 184 14.09 9.85 -3.62
C ARG A 184 13.56 10.34 -2.27
N ALA A 185 13.64 9.52 -1.23
CA ALA A 185 13.23 9.91 0.12
C ALA A 185 14.28 10.74 0.88
N GLY A 186 15.37 11.16 0.24
CA GLY A 186 16.44 11.93 0.87
C GLY A 186 17.28 11.14 1.89
N LEU A 187 17.23 9.81 1.84
CA LEU A 187 17.94 8.91 2.77
C LEU A 187 19.14 8.23 2.08
N ALA A 188 19.77 8.89 1.11
CA ALA A 188 20.82 8.32 0.27
C ALA A 188 22.00 7.71 1.07
N ASP A 189 22.31 8.26 2.24
CA ASP A 189 23.37 7.76 3.13
C ASP A 189 23.08 6.35 3.67
N LEU A 190 21.81 5.96 3.74
CA LEU A 190 21.37 4.61 4.14
C LEU A 190 21.31 3.63 2.97
N ALA A 191 21.49 4.10 1.74
CA ALA A 191 21.40 3.25 0.55
C ALA A 191 22.34 2.02 0.62
N PRO A 192 23.61 2.11 1.08
CA PRO A 192 24.47 0.93 1.20
C PRO A 192 23.96 -0.12 2.21
N ALA A 193 23.43 0.32 3.35
CA ALA A 193 22.91 -0.57 4.38
C ALA A 193 21.61 -1.26 3.92
N VAL A 194 20.71 -0.50 3.30
CA VAL A 194 19.48 -1.04 2.71
C VAL A 194 19.80 -1.98 1.55
N ASP A 195 20.77 -1.63 0.72
CA ASP A 195 21.20 -2.47 -0.41
C ASP A 195 21.69 -3.84 0.05
N LEU A 196 22.59 -3.86 1.04
CA LEU A 196 23.08 -5.08 1.65
C LEU A 196 21.93 -5.91 2.24
N LEU A 197 21.04 -5.27 2.99
CA LEU A 197 19.90 -5.92 3.63
C LEU A 197 18.96 -6.55 2.61
N VAL A 198 18.57 -5.79 1.58
CA VAL A 198 17.66 -6.26 0.52
C VAL A 198 18.29 -7.37 -0.30
N ARG A 199 19.56 -7.26 -0.68
CA ARG A 199 20.29 -8.33 -1.38
C ARG A 199 20.30 -9.61 -0.55
N LYS A 200 20.56 -9.53 0.75
CA LYS A 200 20.57 -10.72 1.62
C LYS A 200 19.18 -11.29 1.86
N LEU A 201 18.16 -10.46 2.06
CA LEU A 201 16.78 -10.93 2.18
C LEU A 201 16.32 -11.65 0.91
N VAL A 202 16.63 -11.12 -0.27
CA VAL A 202 16.25 -11.73 -1.55
C VAL A 202 17.14 -12.93 -1.89
N GLY A 203 18.44 -12.86 -1.66
CA GLY A 203 19.40 -13.94 -1.92
C GLY A 203 19.08 -15.21 -1.14
N THR A 204 18.72 -15.07 0.14
CA THR A 204 18.33 -16.23 0.98
C THR A 204 17.10 -16.97 0.48
N VAL A 205 16.28 -16.26 -0.29
CA VAL A 205 15.03 -16.75 -0.86
C VAL A 205 15.28 -17.36 -2.24
N THR A 206 16.20 -16.83 -3.05
CA THR A 206 16.54 -17.30 -4.40
C THR A 206 17.58 -18.43 -4.43
N GLU A 207 18.54 -18.47 -3.50
CA GLU A 207 19.53 -19.55 -3.40
C GLU A 207 18.89 -20.91 -3.16
N LYS A 208 17.76 -20.94 -2.44
CA LYS A 208 17.00 -22.17 -2.17
C LYS A 208 16.16 -22.66 -3.35
N ASP A 209 16.10 -21.90 -4.45
CA ASP A 209 14.99 -21.96 -5.38
C ASP A 209 15.39 -22.08 -6.85
N HIS A 210 16.53 -22.70 -7.14
CA HIS A 210 16.93 -22.97 -8.53
C HIS A 210 15.96 -23.90 -9.31
N PHE A 211 14.84 -24.36 -8.73
CA PHE A 211 14.06 -25.49 -9.29
C PHE A 211 12.53 -25.46 -9.21
N SER A 212 11.84 -24.43 -8.67
CA SER A 212 10.36 -24.47 -8.60
C SER A 212 9.67 -23.40 -9.47
N GLY A 213 9.25 -23.80 -10.68
CA GLY A 213 8.66 -22.93 -11.71
C GLY A 213 7.24 -22.42 -11.45
N GLN A 214 6.85 -22.09 -10.21
CA GLN A 214 5.50 -21.59 -9.90
C GLN A 214 5.51 -20.28 -9.13
N GLY A 215 4.97 -19.22 -9.76
CA GLY A 215 4.17 -18.13 -9.16
C GLY A 215 4.71 -17.36 -7.95
N HIS A 216 5.94 -17.61 -7.51
CA HIS A 216 6.51 -17.04 -6.31
C HIS A 216 6.86 -15.57 -6.55
N LEU A 217 6.51 -14.74 -5.58
CA LEU A 217 6.71 -13.30 -5.67
C LEU A 217 7.11 -12.77 -4.31
N LEU A 218 8.20 -12.01 -4.28
CA LEU A 218 8.62 -11.30 -3.09
C LEU A 218 8.09 -9.89 -3.14
N THR A 219 7.50 -9.42 -2.05
CA THR A 219 7.16 -8.01 -1.90
C THR A 219 8.12 -7.38 -0.89
N ILE A 220 8.89 -6.39 -1.33
CA ILE A 220 9.75 -5.59 -0.47
C ILE A 220 9.05 -4.28 -0.17
N ARG A 221 8.85 -4.01 1.12
CA ARG A 221 8.29 -2.75 1.62
C ARG A 221 9.31 -2.05 2.49
N ILE A 222 9.55 -0.79 2.21
CA ILE A 222 10.48 0.08 2.94
C ILE A 222 9.65 1.21 3.53
N HIS A 223 9.74 1.40 4.84
CA HIS A 223 9.08 2.50 5.53
C HIS A 223 9.95 3.04 6.65
N ARG A 224 9.79 4.30 7.00
CA ARG A 224 10.47 4.97 8.10
C ARG A 224 9.54 4.99 9.31
N ASP A 225 9.97 4.47 10.44
CA ASP A 225 9.34 4.71 11.73
C ASP A 225 9.94 5.97 12.37
N LEU A 226 9.19 7.05 12.37
CA LEU A 226 9.54 8.35 12.94
C LEU A 226 9.57 8.31 14.47
N ALA A 227 8.82 7.42 15.13
CA ALA A 227 8.80 7.31 16.59
C ALA A 227 10.10 6.68 17.08
N ALA A 228 10.47 5.58 16.44
CA ALA A 228 11.68 4.83 16.75
C ALA A 228 12.93 5.41 16.07
N SER A 229 12.77 6.42 15.21
CA SER A 229 13.82 6.95 14.33
C SER A 229 14.54 5.82 13.59
N THR A 230 13.77 4.90 13.02
CA THR A 230 14.27 3.74 12.29
C THR A 230 13.74 3.67 10.87
N LEU A 231 14.46 2.94 10.04
CA LEU A 231 14.07 2.54 8.71
C LEU A 231 13.78 1.04 8.75
N VAL A 232 12.55 0.67 8.43
CA VAL A 232 12.07 -0.70 8.47
C VAL A 232 11.93 -1.23 7.05
N VAL A 233 12.61 -2.35 6.78
CA VAL A 233 12.51 -3.12 5.54
C VAL A 233 11.77 -4.41 5.85
N THR A 234 10.61 -4.59 5.23
CA THR A 234 9.79 -5.78 5.33
C THR A 234 9.85 -6.55 4.02
N CYS A 235 10.26 -7.81 4.08
CA CYS A 235 10.16 -8.76 2.97
C CYS A 235 8.99 -9.69 3.23
N LEU A 236 7.99 -9.67 2.33
CA LEU A 236 6.86 -10.59 2.32
C LEU A 236 7.14 -11.66 1.27
N ASP A 237 7.27 -12.90 1.73
CA ASP A 237 7.38 -14.10 0.92
C ASP A 237 6.04 -14.84 0.98
N THR A 238 5.56 -15.36 -0.14
CA THR A 238 4.32 -16.15 -0.20
C THR A 238 4.47 -17.56 0.39
N ARG A 239 5.68 -17.97 0.78
CA ARG A 239 6.03 -19.26 1.38
C ARG A 239 6.22 -19.16 2.90
N ASP A 240 6.00 -20.27 3.60
CA ASP A 240 6.14 -20.34 5.06
C ASP A 240 7.55 -20.82 5.43
N PHE A 241 8.32 -19.90 5.98
CA PHE A 241 9.63 -20.08 6.56
C PHE A 241 9.71 -19.35 7.89
N ALA A 242 8.58 -19.12 8.56
CA ALA A 242 8.54 -18.34 9.79
C ALA A 242 9.48 -18.90 10.88
N GLU A 243 9.63 -20.23 10.91
CA GLU A 243 10.48 -20.97 11.85
C GLU A 243 11.96 -21.04 11.44
N VAL A 244 12.29 -20.67 10.20
CA VAL A 244 13.69 -20.68 9.73
C VAL A 244 14.35 -19.42 10.27
N PRO A 245 15.55 -19.49 10.89
CA PRO A 245 16.22 -18.29 11.35
C PRO A 245 16.62 -17.37 10.18
N PRO A 246 16.64 -16.04 10.38
CA PRO A 246 17.19 -15.11 9.40
C PRO A 246 18.67 -15.40 9.14
N HIS A 247 19.13 -15.13 7.92
CA HIS A 247 20.54 -15.30 7.58
C HIS A 247 21.42 -14.37 8.42
N ARG A 248 22.59 -14.86 8.85
CA ARG A 248 23.50 -14.13 9.76
C ARG A 248 23.82 -12.71 9.28
N ALA A 249 24.08 -12.53 7.98
CA ALA A 249 24.33 -11.20 7.40
C ALA A 249 23.13 -10.23 7.52
N VAL A 250 21.89 -10.73 7.54
CA VAL A 250 20.69 -9.91 7.79
C VAL A 250 20.68 -9.48 9.26
N VAL A 251 21.03 -10.39 10.18
CA VAL A 251 21.18 -10.13 11.61
C VAL A 251 22.25 -9.09 11.90
N GLU A 252 23.41 -9.19 11.24
CA GLU A 252 24.52 -8.25 11.39
C GLU A 252 24.22 -6.87 10.76
N ALA A 253 23.40 -6.82 9.70
CA ALA A 253 22.99 -5.56 9.08
C ALA A 253 21.93 -4.80 9.89
N CYS A 254 21.16 -5.49 10.75
CA CYS A 254 20.16 -4.88 11.62
C CYS A 254 20.73 -4.64 13.02
N ALA A 255 20.12 -3.75 13.80
CA ALA A 255 20.50 -3.64 15.21
C ALA A 255 20.10 -4.92 15.99
N PRO A 256 20.82 -5.29 17.07
CA PRO A 256 20.48 -6.45 17.88
C PRO A 256 19.02 -6.43 18.34
N GLY A 257 18.28 -7.54 18.15
CA GLY A 257 16.87 -7.66 18.55
C GLY A 257 15.86 -6.97 17.64
N ARG A 258 16.27 -6.39 16.50
CA ARG A 258 15.38 -5.66 15.57
C ARG A 258 15.05 -6.42 14.28
N ILE A 259 15.03 -7.74 14.37
CA ILE A 259 14.52 -8.59 13.29
C ILE A 259 13.40 -9.42 13.86
N ALA A 260 12.25 -9.37 13.21
CA ALA A 260 11.12 -10.22 13.50
C ALA A 260 10.78 -11.01 12.23
N ARG A 261 10.53 -12.30 12.41
CA ARG A 261 9.97 -13.14 11.35
C ARG A 261 8.65 -13.72 11.86
N THR A 262 7.59 -13.56 11.08
CA THR A 262 6.25 -14.02 11.44
C THR A 262 5.59 -14.66 10.23
N ARG A 263 4.60 -15.52 10.48
CA ARG A 263 3.70 -16.00 9.42
C ARG A 263 2.87 -14.83 8.89
N TRP A 264 2.58 -14.85 7.61
CA TRP A 264 1.79 -13.84 6.90
C TRP A 264 0.77 -14.51 5.98
N GLY A 265 -0.49 -14.14 6.09
CA GLY A 265 -1.58 -14.79 5.35
C GLY A 265 -1.75 -16.27 5.71
N THR A 266 -2.12 -17.09 4.73
CA THR A 266 -2.38 -18.53 4.91
C THR A 266 -1.12 -19.40 4.83
N SER A 267 -0.08 -18.97 4.13
CA SER A 267 1.14 -19.76 3.91
C SER A 267 2.40 -18.93 3.68
N GLY A 268 2.40 -17.63 3.99
CA GLY A 268 3.51 -16.72 3.72
C GLY A 268 4.34 -16.40 4.96
N THR A 269 5.43 -15.67 4.74
CA THR A 269 6.36 -15.19 5.78
C THR A 269 6.60 -13.71 5.61
N ALA A 270 6.46 -12.96 6.68
CA ALA A 270 6.95 -11.60 6.78
C ALA A 270 8.28 -11.59 7.54
N THR A 271 9.35 -11.10 6.93
CA THR A 271 10.61 -10.80 7.62
C THR A 271 10.73 -9.28 7.72
N ARG A 272 10.63 -8.75 8.94
CA ARG A 272 10.77 -7.34 9.28
C ARG A 272 12.17 -7.09 9.84
N CYS A 273 12.87 -6.13 9.27
CA CYS A 273 14.23 -5.74 9.62
C CYS A 273 14.28 -4.24 9.88
N GLU A 274 14.79 -3.81 11.03
CA GLU A 274 14.92 -2.37 11.34
C GLU A 274 16.38 -1.91 11.37
N LEU A 275 16.61 -0.77 10.71
CA LEU A 275 17.86 -0.05 10.62
C LEU A 275 17.72 1.27 11.40
N LEU A 276 18.72 1.64 12.18
CA LEU A 276 18.72 2.94 12.87
C LEU A 276 19.03 4.06 11.89
N LEU A 277 18.30 5.18 11.98
CA LEU A 277 18.65 6.37 11.21
C LEU A 277 19.89 7.06 11.82
N PRO A 278 20.70 7.78 11.03
CA PRO A 278 21.83 8.55 11.54
C PRO A 278 21.34 9.57 12.59
N GLY A 279 21.97 9.57 13.77
CA GLY A 279 21.60 10.45 14.89
C GLY A 279 20.55 9.89 15.85
N ALA A 280 19.95 8.73 15.57
CA ALA A 280 19.15 8.01 16.56
C ALA A 280 20.10 7.43 17.62
N GLN A 281 19.98 7.87 18.87
CA GLN A 281 20.75 7.26 19.96
C GLN A 281 20.35 5.80 20.09
N GLN A 282 21.34 4.91 20.05
CA GLN A 282 21.16 3.55 20.54
C GLN A 282 20.82 3.69 22.03
N SER A 283 19.56 3.49 22.40
CA SER A 283 19.25 3.21 23.80
C SER A 283 20.03 1.94 24.14
N GLU A 284 21.12 2.09 24.90
CA GLU A 284 21.85 0.95 25.44
C GLU A 284 20.84 0.00 26.06
N PRO A 285 20.93 -1.32 25.79
CA PRO A 285 20.18 -2.26 26.59
C PRO A 285 20.60 -2.03 28.03
N LEU A 286 19.63 -1.66 28.88
CA LEU A 286 19.79 -1.63 30.33
C LEU A 286 20.42 -2.97 30.70
N SER A 287 21.73 -2.92 30.95
CA SER A 287 22.48 -4.03 31.48
C SER A 287 21.75 -4.41 32.76
N ALA A 288 21.12 -5.58 32.73
CA ALA A 288 20.58 -6.21 33.91
C ALA A 288 21.75 -6.56 34.82
N THR A 289 22.19 -5.58 35.59
CA THR A 289 22.99 -5.78 36.78
C THR A 289 22.07 -6.05 37.95
N ALA A 290 22.46 -7.04 38.77
CA ALA A 290 21.93 -7.46 40.07
C ALA A 290 20.70 -8.39 40.02
N ARG A 291 20.71 -9.63 40.52
CA ARG A 291 21.60 -10.38 41.44
C ARG A 291 21.52 -11.87 41.14
#